data_AF-A4A9J8-F1
#
_entry.id   AF-A4A9J8-F1
#
_cell.length_a   1.000
_cell.length_b   1.000
_cell.length_c   1.000
_cell.angle_alpha   90.00
_cell.angle_beta   90.00
_cell.angle_gamma   90.00
#
_symmetry.space_group_name_H-M   'P 1'
#
loop_
_entity.id
_entity.type
_entity.pdbx_description
1 polymer ?
#
loop_
_entity_poly.entity_id
_entity_poly.type
_entity_poly.pdbx_seq_one_letter_code
_entity_poly.pdbx_strand_id
1 'polypeptide(L)'
;MTEPEFLEVINLHAVSAMNAFAIYLSLTFAFLTAIYLIGARLSKAQLIMVGSLYLAWSSSFAPVAIVHLIAFDSLFEEYTAFARTSLWYLPWTEFAVGITLSGIAICGYFVFDIRQGTIGKGSNGE
;
A
#
# COMPACT_ATOMS: atom_id res chain seq x y z
N MET A 1 12.60 5.38 -29.06
CA MET A 1 13.41 4.88 -27.92
C MET A 1 14.34 3.78 -28.41
N THR A 2 15.60 3.78 -27.99
CA THR A 2 16.57 2.70 -28.25
C THR A 2 16.40 1.55 -27.24
N GLU A 3 16.94 0.35 -27.54
CA GLU A 3 16.89 -0.79 -26.61
C GLU A 3 17.46 -0.48 -25.21
N PRO A 4 18.62 0.21 -25.07
CA PRO A 4 19.12 0.61 -23.75
C PRO A 4 18.20 1.59 -23.01
N GLU A 5 17.64 2.57 -23.71
CA GLU A 5 16.68 3.52 -23.13
C GLU A 5 15.42 2.80 -22.62
N PHE A 6 14.93 1.80 -23.36
CA PHE A 6 13.78 0.99 -22.94
C PHE A 6 14.07 0.18 -21.67
N LEU A 7 15.26 -0.44 -21.59
CA LEU A 7 15.69 -1.15 -20.38
C LEU A 7 15.83 -0.22 -19.18
N GLU A 8 16.31 1.01 -19.38
CA GLU A 8 16.39 2.03 -18.33
C GLU A 8 14.99 2.40 -17.82
N VAL A 9 14.03 2.60 -18.71
CA VAL A 9 12.64 2.92 -18.33
C VAL A 9 11.97 1.77 -17.57
N ILE A 10 12.19 0.51 -17.99
CA ILE A 10 11.70 -0.66 -17.23
C ILE A 10 12.30 -0.68 -15.82
N ASN A 11 13.61 -0.44 -15.71
CA ASN A 11 14.26 -0.41 -14.41
C ASN A 11 13.71 0.73 -13.53
N LEU A 12 13.49 1.91 -14.10
CA LEU A 12 12.87 3.04 -13.40
C LEU A 12 11.45 2.72 -12.94
N HIS A 13 10.65 2.03 -13.75
CA HIS A 13 9.32 1.55 -13.38
C HIS A 13 9.38 0.59 -12.18
N ALA A 14 10.24 -0.43 -12.25
CA ALA A 14 10.41 -1.40 -11.17
C ALA A 14 10.87 -0.74 -9.86
N VAL A 15 11.85 0.16 -9.92
CA VAL A 15 12.34 0.93 -8.77
C VAL A 15 11.25 1.82 -8.19
N SER A 16 10.48 2.50 -9.04
CA SER A 16 9.38 3.37 -8.60
C SER A 16 8.26 2.59 -7.92
N ALA A 17 7.85 1.46 -8.49
CA ALA A 17 6.88 0.56 -7.89
C ALA A 17 7.35 0.04 -6.52
N MET A 18 8.63 -0.35 -6.42
CA MET A 18 9.20 -0.84 -5.16
C MET A 18 9.32 0.23 -4.10
N ASN A 19 9.71 1.44 -4.46
CA ASN A 19 9.75 2.58 -3.55
C ASN A 19 8.35 2.94 -3.04
N ALA A 20 7.36 2.99 -3.94
CA ALA A 20 5.97 3.26 -3.56
C ALA A 20 5.46 2.21 -2.57
N PHE A 21 5.74 0.93 -2.83
CA PHE A 21 5.37 -0.17 -1.94
C PHE A 21 6.07 -0.10 -0.58
N ALA A 22 7.38 0.21 -0.55
CA ALA A 22 8.13 0.39 0.69
C ALA A 22 7.58 1.54 1.55
N ILE A 23 7.20 2.66 0.91
CA ILE A 23 6.53 3.79 1.59
C ILE A 23 5.20 3.34 2.16
N TYR A 24 4.40 2.61 1.38
CA TYR A 24 3.10 2.08 1.83
C TYR A 24 3.25 1.20 3.08
N LEU A 25 4.19 0.27 3.08
CA LEU A 25 4.46 -0.59 4.23
C LEU A 25 4.95 0.21 5.45
N SER A 26 5.88 1.14 5.25
CA SER A 26 6.48 1.93 6.33
C SER A 26 5.44 2.80 7.04
N LEU A 27 4.58 3.49 6.28
CA LEU A 27 3.53 4.33 6.84
C LEU A 27 2.40 3.51 7.48
N THR A 28 2.09 2.34 6.91
CA THR A 28 1.16 1.39 7.53
C THR A 28 1.69 0.89 8.87
N PHE A 29 2.96 0.50 8.93
CA PHE A 29 3.58 0.08 10.19
C PHE A 29 3.65 1.21 11.22
N ALA A 30 3.97 2.44 10.79
CA ALA A 30 3.98 3.61 11.66
C ALA A 30 2.59 3.89 12.23
N PHE A 31 1.53 3.80 11.41
CA PHE A 31 0.15 3.91 11.85
C PHE A 31 -0.21 2.85 12.89
N LEU A 32 0.06 1.57 12.61
CA LEU A 32 -0.19 0.48 13.54
C LEU A 32 0.55 0.67 14.87
N THR A 33 1.82 1.09 14.82
CA THR A 33 2.63 1.37 16.00
C THR A 33 2.05 2.52 16.82
N ALA A 34 1.62 3.61 16.18
CA ALA A 34 0.99 4.72 16.87
C ALA A 34 -0.33 4.30 17.53
N ILE A 35 -1.18 3.56 16.83
CA ILE A 35 -2.43 3.04 17.38
C ILE A 35 -2.17 2.06 18.53
N TYR A 36 -1.13 1.22 18.45
CA TYR A 36 -0.73 0.32 19.53
C TYR A 36 -0.34 1.08 20.81
N LEU A 37 0.52 2.10 20.69
CA LEU A 37 1.07 2.81 21.85
C LEU A 37 0.07 3.75 22.52
N ILE A 38 -0.73 4.48 21.72
CA ILE A 38 -1.59 5.55 22.23
C ILE A 38 -3.07 5.40 21.88
N GLY A 39 -3.45 4.42 21.06
CA GLY A 39 -4.82 4.28 20.53
C GLY A 39 -5.90 4.12 21.60
N ALA A 40 -5.58 3.45 22.71
CA ALA A 40 -6.48 3.32 23.85
C ALA A 40 -6.76 4.67 24.56
N ARG A 41 -5.80 5.60 24.53
CA ARG A 41 -5.88 6.92 25.19
C ARG A 41 -6.53 7.99 24.32
N LEU A 42 -6.65 7.75 23.02
CA LEU A 42 -7.28 8.71 22.09
C LEU A 42 -8.77 8.85 22.37
N SER A 43 -9.31 10.05 22.22
CA SER A 43 -10.76 10.25 22.17
C SER A 43 -11.34 9.61 20.89
N LYS A 44 -12.66 9.38 20.85
CA LYS A 44 -13.33 8.86 19.65
C LYS A 44 -13.12 9.77 18.44
N ALA A 45 -13.17 11.10 18.64
CA ALA A 45 -12.96 12.08 17.59
C ALA A 45 -11.52 12.04 17.04
N GLN A 46 -10.51 11.95 17.92
CA GLN A 46 -9.11 11.84 17.51
C GLN A 46 -8.86 10.56 16.72
N LEU A 47 -9.46 9.45 17.12
CA LEU A 47 -9.34 8.18 16.41
C LEU A 47 -9.98 8.23 15.03
N ILE A 48 -11.17 8.80 14.92
CA ILE A 48 -11.85 8.97 13.62
C ILE A 48 -11.00 9.86 12.72
N MET A 49 -10.45 10.96 13.24
CA MET A 49 -9.57 11.85 12.48
C MET A 49 -8.33 11.11 11.97
N VAL A 50 -7.58 10.45 12.86
CA VAL A 50 -6.36 9.71 12.51
C VAL A 50 -6.66 8.54 11.57
N GLY A 51 -7.75 7.81 11.81
CA GLY A 51 -8.21 6.73 10.94
C GLY A 51 -8.64 7.21 9.56
N SER A 52 -9.37 8.34 9.47
CA SER A 52 -9.76 8.94 8.20
C SER A 52 -8.55 9.44 7.40
N LEU A 53 -7.55 10.00 8.08
CA LEU A 53 -6.31 10.44 7.44
C LEU A 53 -5.54 9.25 6.87
N TYR A 54 -5.42 8.17 7.64
CA TYR A 54 -4.83 6.91 7.17
C TYR A 54 -5.62 6.32 5.99
N LEU A 55 -6.95 6.28 6.06
CA LEU A 55 -7.79 5.76 4.98
C LEU A 55 -7.66 6.60 3.71
N ALA A 56 -7.70 7.93 3.81
CA ALA A 56 -7.53 8.83 2.67
C ALA A 56 -6.16 8.60 2.01
N TRP A 57 -5.08 8.58 2.81
CA TRP A 57 -3.74 8.31 2.31
C TRP A 57 -3.60 6.90 1.68
N SER A 58 -4.00 5.84 2.39
CA SER A 58 -3.87 4.47 1.89
C SER A 58 -4.72 4.20 0.66
N SER A 59 -5.91 4.83 0.58
CA SER A 59 -6.78 4.76 -0.61
C SER A 59 -6.18 5.46 -1.84
N SER A 60 -5.33 6.48 -1.64
CA SER A 60 -4.67 7.19 -2.76
C SER A 60 -3.63 6.32 -3.48
N PHE A 61 -3.16 5.24 -2.85
CA PHE A 61 -2.21 4.31 -3.45
C PHE A 61 -2.80 3.57 -4.65
N ALA A 62 -4.06 3.13 -4.56
CA ALA A 62 -4.74 2.38 -5.63
C ALA A 62 -4.86 3.15 -6.96
N PRO A 63 -5.40 4.39 -7.01
CA PRO A 63 -5.48 5.14 -8.26
C PRO A 63 -4.09 5.50 -8.81
N VAL A 64 -3.10 5.78 -7.97
CA VAL A 64 -1.73 6.03 -8.41
C VAL A 64 -1.14 4.78 -9.08
N ALA A 65 -1.32 3.60 -8.49
CA ALA A 65 -0.86 2.34 -9.07
C ALA A 65 -1.56 2.04 -10.42
N ILE A 66 -2.88 2.27 -10.51
CA ILE A 66 -3.64 2.10 -11.76
C ILE A 66 -3.12 3.04 -12.85
N VAL A 67 -3.00 4.33 -12.57
CA VAL A 67 -2.49 5.32 -13.54
C VAL A 67 -1.06 4.98 -13.97
N HIS A 68 -0.22 4.54 -13.04
CA HIS A 68 1.15 4.13 -13.35
C HIS A 68 1.20 2.92 -14.28
N LEU A 69 0.35 1.90 -14.06
CA LEU A 69 0.27 0.74 -14.93
C LEU A 69 -0.29 1.08 -16.31
N ILE A 70 -1.34 1.90 -16.41
CA ILE A 70 -1.88 2.35 -17.70
C ILE A 70 -0.83 3.12 -18.50
N ALA A 71 -0.10 4.03 -17.86
CA ALA A 71 0.97 4.78 -18.51
C ALA A 71 2.07 3.85 -19.02
N PHE A 72 2.44 2.85 -18.23
CA PHE A 72 3.47 1.89 -18.61
C PHE A 72 3.03 0.93 -19.72
N ASP A 73 1.77 0.49 -19.71
CA ASP A 73 1.19 -0.36 -20.75
C ASP A 73 1.17 0.35 -22.11
N SER A 74 0.81 1.63 -22.12
CA SER A 74 0.87 2.46 -23.35
C SER A 74 2.29 2.57 -23.92
N LEU A 75 3.31 2.58 -23.05
CA LEU A 75 4.71 2.58 -23.47
C LEU A 75 5.11 1.20 -24.04
N PHE A 76 4.56 0.11 -23.50
CA PHE A 76 4.84 -1.25 -23.97
C PHE A 76 4.23 -1.54 -25.33
N GLU A 77 3.02 -1.04 -25.61
CA GLU A 77 2.39 -1.16 -26.92
C GLU A 77 3.22 -0.50 -28.04
N GLU A 78 3.91 0.60 -27.72
CA GLU A 78 4.77 1.30 -28.68
C GLU A 78 6.11 0.56 -28.94
N TYR A 79 6.59 -0.23 -27.98
CA TYR A 79 7.93 -0.87 -28.01
C TYR A 79 7.90 -2.40 -27.79
N THR A 80 6.94 -3.08 -28.43
CA THR A 80 6.72 -4.54 -28.32
C THR A 80 7.90 -5.43 -28.72
N ALA A 81 8.88 -4.90 -29.46
CA ALA A 81 10.04 -5.66 -29.92
C ALA A 81 10.94 -6.16 -28.77
N PHE A 82 10.96 -5.45 -27.63
CA PHE A 82 11.92 -5.66 -26.54
C PHE A 82 11.32 -6.34 -25.31
N ALA A 83 9.99 -6.52 -25.28
CA ALA A 83 9.25 -6.98 -24.11
C ALA A 83 8.44 -8.26 -24.40
N ARG A 84 9.06 -9.44 -24.21
CA ARG A 84 8.43 -10.75 -24.50
C ARG A 84 8.20 -11.66 -23.30
N THR A 85 8.21 -11.15 -22.06
CA THR A 85 7.92 -12.01 -20.91
C THR A 85 6.43 -12.12 -20.65
N SER A 86 5.95 -13.35 -20.44
CA SER A 86 4.56 -13.63 -20.07
C SER A 86 4.17 -13.06 -18.70
N LEU A 87 5.17 -12.72 -17.86
CA LEU A 87 4.95 -12.06 -16.57
C LEU A 87 4.27 -10.70 -16.70
N TRP A 88 4.36 -10.03 -17.85
CA TRP A 88 3.71 -8.72 -18.04
C TRP A 88 2.18 -8.81 -18.14
N TYR A 89 1.64 -9.94 -18.61
CA TYR A 89 0.20 -10.15 -18.73
C TYR A 89 -0.46 -10.64 -17.44
N LEU A 90 0.30 -10.70 -16.34
CA LEU A 90 -0.28 -11.02 -15.03
C LEU A 90 -1.14 -9.86 -14.53
N PRO A 91 -2.19 -10.15 -13.75
CA PRO A 91 -3.11 -9.16 -13.20
C PRO A 91 -2.48 -8.38 -12.03
N TRP A 92 -1.39 -7.64 -12.31
CA TRP A 92 -0.61 -6.91 -11.31
C TRP A 92 -1.43 -5.84 -10.61
N THR A 93 -2.36 -5.20 -11.33
CA THR A 93 -3.29 -4.20 -10.78
C THR A 93 -4.14 -4.83 -9.68
N GLU A 94 -4.70 -5.99 -9.94
CA GLU A 94 -5.57 -6.73 -9.05
C GLU A 94 -4.80 -7.22 -7.81
N PHE A 95 -3.56 -7.69 -7.99
CA PHE A 95 -2.69 -8.03 -6.87
C PHE A 95 -2.36 -6.82 -6.00
N ALA A 96 -1.99 -5.69 -6.61
CA ALA A 96 -1.68 -4.46 -5.88
C ALA A 96 -2.90 -3.96 -5.08
N VAL A 97 -4.08 -3.90 -5.72
CA VAL A 97 -5.33 -3.52 -5.07
C VAL A 97 -5.68 -4.50 -3.94
N GLY A 98 -5.54 -5.80 -4.17
CA GLY A 98 -5.80 -6.83 -3.16
C GLY A 98 -4.89 -6.67 -1.92
N ILE A 99 -3.60 -6.42 -2.12
CA ILE A 99 -2.65 -6.16 -1.04
C ILE A 99 -3.02 -4.88 -0.28
N THR A 100 -3.36 -3.80 -0.99
CA THR A 100 -3.76 -2.55 -0.34
C THR A 100 -5.05 -2.70 0.48
N LEU A 101 -6.07 -3.37 -0.05
CA LEU A 101 -7.34 -3.61 0.63
C LEU A 101 -7.17 -4.50 1.86
N SER A 102 -6.38 -5.56 1.74
CA SER A 102 -6.06 -6.43 2.88
C SER A 102 -5.29 -5.69 3.98
N GLY A 103 -4.32 -4.85 3.62
CA GLY A 103 -3.62 -3.99 4.57
C GLY A 103 -4.55 -3.03 5.31
N ILE A 104 -5.47 -2.38 4.59
CA ILE A 104 -6.50 -1.51 5.19
C ILE A 104 -7.40 -2.30 6.14
N ALA A 105 -7.86 -3.49 5.74
CA ALA A 105 -8.71 -4.34 6.56
C ALA A 105 -8.02 -4.78 7.86
N ILE A 106 -6.75 -5.21 7.77
CA ILE A 106 -5.93 -5.61 8.92
C ILE A 106 -5.77 -4.42 9.88
N CYS A 107 -5.47 -3.22 9.35
CA CYS A 107 -5.37 -2.01 10.15
C CYS A 107 -6.68 -1.63 10.85
N GLY A 108 -7.80 -1.72 10.14
CA GLY A 108 -9.12 -1.47 10.71
C GLY A 108 -9.46 -2.45 11.84
N TYR A 109 -9.20 -3.74 11.63
CA TYR A 109 -9.37 -4.77 12.64
C TYR A 109 -8.50 -4.51 13.88
N PHE A 110 -7.23 -4.17 13.68
CA PHE A 110 -6.29 -3.90 14.77
C PHE A 110 -6.71 -2.69 15.62
N VAL A 111 -7.17 -1.61 14.98
CA VAL A 111 -7.72 -0.43 15.67
C VAL A 111 -8.94 -0.80 16.52
N PHE A 112 -9.85 -1.60 15.96
CA PHE A 112 -11.04 -2.06 16.65
C PHE A 112 -10.69 -2.93 17.87
N ASP A 113 -9.75 -3.85 17.72
CA ASP A 113 -9.35 -4.76 18.77
C ASP A 113 -8.67 -4.06 19.96
N ILE A 114 -7.79 -3.09 19.68
CA ILE A 114 -7.20 -2.22 20.72
C ILE A 114 -8.28 -1.45 21.48
N ARG A 115 -9.35 -1.01 20.79
CA ARG A 115 -10.46 -0.29 21.43
C ARG A 115 -11.32 -1.16 22.32
N GLN A 116 -11.47 -2.44 21.99
CA GLN A 116 -12.17 -3.39 22.85
C GLN A 116 -11.31 -3.87 24.02
N GLY A 117 -10.01 -3.58 24.00
CA GLY A 117 -9.07 -3.94 25.06
C GLY A 117 -8.73 -5.43 25.06
N THR A 118 -8.99 -6.15 23.97
CA THR A 118 -8.74 -7.60 23.88
C THR A 118 -7.25 -7.92 23.92
N ILE A 119 -6.42 -7.12 23.24
CA ILE A 119 -4.94 -7.23 23.27
C ILE A 119 -4.34 -6.73 24.60
N GLY A 120 -5.10 -5.98 25.42
CA GLY A 120 -4.60 -5.41 26.70
C GLY A 120 -4.97 -6.20 27.95
N LYS A 121 -5.93 -7.14 27.89
CA LYS A 121 -6.40 -7.88 29.09
C LYS A 121 -5.49 -9.04 29.52
N GLY A 122 -4.47 -9.38 28.74
CA GLY A 122 -3.52 -10.45 29.07
C GLY A 122 -2.38 -10.06 30.02
N SER A 123 -2.25 -8.80 30.41
CA SER A 123 -1.07 -8.30 31.15
C SER A 123 -1.36 -7.66 32.52
N ASN A 124 -2.61 -7.65 33.00
CA ASN A 124 -2.96 -7.14 34.34
C ASN A 124 -3.44 -8.26 35.27
N GLY A 125 -2.83 -9.43 35.14
CA GLY A 125 -2.86 -10.48 36.16
C GLY A 125 -1.53 -10.53 36.88
N GLU A 126 -1.15 -9.43 37.55
CA GLU A 126 -0.21 -9.32 38.69
C GLU A 126 -0.15 -7.87 39.20
#